data_AF-G9ZWA8-F1
#
_entry.id   AF-G9ZWA8-F1
#
_cell.length_a   1.000
_cell.length_b   1.000
_cell.length_c   1.000
_cell.angle_alpha   90.00
_cell.angle_beta   90.00
_cell.angle_gamma   90.00
#
_symmetry.space_group_name_H-M   'P 1'
#
loop_
_entity.id
_entity.type
_entity.pdbx_description
1 polymer ?
#
loop_
_entity_poly.entity_id
_entity_poly.type
_entity_poly.pdbx_seq_one_letter_code
_entity_poly.pdbx_strand_id
1 'polypeptide(L)'
;MTHAERISRIKVPFVIDHMGRVQAKNGLEQEPFRRLLKLMENPLAWVKICGPERVSSSGAPFHDAVPFARKLAEIAPERTLWGTDFPHPNISGDMPNDGDLVDLLALAVESEEVRRKILIDNPDRLYWAR
;
A
#
# COMPACT_ATOMS: atom_id res chain seq x y z
N MET A 1 16.09 -5.75 16.58
CA MET A 1 16.64 -5.92 15.21
C MET A 1 15.59 -5.45 14.23
N THR A 2 15.89 -4.45 13.41
CA THR A 2 14.97 -4.02 12.34
C THR A 2 15.01 -5.08 11.22
N HIS A 3 13.89 -5.31 10.54
CA HIS A 3 13.83 -6.28 9.44
C HIS A 3 14.60 -5.81 8.19
N ALA A 4 15.09 -4.57 8.18
CA ALA A 4 15.75 -3.92 7.05
C ALA A 4 16.95 -4.70 6.51
N GLU A 5 17.81 -5.24 7.37
CA GLU A 5 18.98 -6.05 6.96
C GLU A 5 18.58 -7.38 6.33
N ARG A 6 17.42 -7.94 6.70
CA ARG A 6 16.90 -9.17 6.09
C ARG A 6 16.27 -8.85 4.73
N ILE A 7 15.49 -7.79 4.65
CA ILE A 7 14.84 -7.33 3.41
C ILE A 7 15.89 -6.97 2.35
N SER A 8 16.97 -6.29 2.73
CA SER A 8 18.04 -5.90 1.78
C SER A 8 18.77 -7.08 1.14
N ARG A 9 18.64 -8.28 1.69
CA ARG A 9 19.24 -9.52 1.15
C ARG A 9 18.31 -10.26 0.18
N ILE A 10 17.06 -9.83 0.02
CA ILE A 10 16.13 -10.43 -0.93
C ILE A 10 16.58 -10.10 -2.36
N LYS A 11 16.78 -11.13 -3.19
CA LYS A 11 17.30 -11.01 -4.56
C LYS A 11 16.27 -11.26 -5.65
N VAL A 12 15.00 -11.37 -5.28
CA VAL A 12 13.86 -11.57 -6.18
C VAL A 12 12.84 -10.46 -5.96
N PRO A 13 11.92 -10.18 -6.89
CA PRO A 13 10.81 -9.28 -6.63
C PRO A 13 10.03 -9.70 -5.38
N PHE A 14 9.67 -8.73 -4.55
CA PHE A 14 8.89 -8.96 -3.33
C PHE A 14 7.88 -7.83 -3.11
N VAL A 15 6.78 -8.15 -2.42
CA VAL A 15 5.69 -7.22 -2.15
C VAL A 15 5.62 -6.92 -0.66
N ILE A 16 5.57 -5.65 -0.31
CA ILE A 16 5.21 -5.18 1.02
C ILE A 16 3.70 -4.99 1.08
N ASP A 17 3.03 -5.78 1.91
CA ASP A 17 1.58 -5.73 2.05
C ASP A 17 1.12 -4.54 2.92
N HIS A 18 -0.09 -4.07 2.66
CA HIS A 18 -0.86 -3.09 3.47
C HIS A 18 -0.08 -1.85 3.90
N MET A 19 0.70 -1.25 2.99
CA MET A 19 1.51 -0.06 3.26
C MET A 19 2.45 -0.22 4.47
N GLY A 20 2.89 -1.46 4.76
CA GLY A 20 3.73 -1.78 5.90
C GLY A 20 3.03 -1.65 7.27
N ARG A 21 1.69 -1.54 7.28
CA ARG A 21 0.84 -1.38 8.48
C ARG A 21 1.32 -0.29 9.43
N VAL A 22 1.77 0.83 8.85
CA VAL A 22 2.07 2.04 9.61
C VAL A 22 0.82 2.56 10.31
N GLN A 23 0.98 3.36 11.37
CA GLN A 23 -0.16 3.90 12.11
C GLN A 23 -0.41 5.35 11.67
N ALA A 24 -1.59 5.63 11.11
CA ALA A 24 -1.92 6.94 10.55
C ALA A 24 -1.75 8.09 11.56
N LYS A 25 -2.09 7.87 12.85
CA LYS A 25 -1.93 8.86 13.93
C LYS A 25 -0.50 9.39 14.11
N ASN A 26 0.52 8.66 13.66
CA ASN A 26 1.92 9.08 13.76
C ASN A 26 2.38 9.96 12.58
N GLY A 27 1.50 10.21 11.61
CA GLY A 27 1.77 11.06 10.45
C GLY A 27 2.72 10.44 9.43
N LEU A 28 2.97 11.17 8.33
CA LEU A 28 3.81 10.73 7.22
C LEU A 28 5.31 10.74 7.57
N GLU A 29 5.73 11.58 8.52
CA GLU A 29 7.13 11.69 8.91
C GLU A 29 7.60 10.61 9.89
N GLN A 30 6.72 9.69 10.28
CA GLN A 30 7.07 8.60 11.16
C GLN A 30 8.20 7.74 10.58
N GLU A 31 9.13 7.33 11.44
CA GLU A 31 10.30 6.56 11.02
C GLU A 31 9.95 5.29 10.23
N PRO A 32 8.93 4.48 10.61
CA PRO A 32 8.56 3.30 9.84
C PRO A 32 8.13 3.61 8.40
N PHE A 33 7.35 4.68 8.18
CA PHE A 33 6.89 5.04 6.86
C PHE A 33 8.03 5.63 6.00
N ARG A 34 8.89 6.46 6.59
CA ARG A 34 10.10 6.96 5.90
C ARG A 34 11.02 5.83 5.48
N ARG A 35 11.17 4.78 6.30
CA ARG A 35 11.92 3.57 5.94
C ARG A 35 11.25 2.78 4.82
N LEU A 36 9.92 2.72 4.77
CA LEU A 36 9.18 2.12 3.66
C LEU A 36 9.38 2.91 2.36
N LEU A 37 9.28 4.24 2.40
CA LEU A 37 9.56 5.10 1.24
C LEU A 37 10.99 4.89 0.73
N LYS A 38 11.98 4.83 1.63
CA LYS A 38 13.37 4.50 1.31
C LYS A 38 13.50 3.13 0.66
N LEU A 39 12.76 2.13 1.15
CA LEU A 39 12.77 0.77 0.60
C LEU A 39 12.24 0.74 -0.84
N MET A 40 11.29 1.62 -1.20
CA MET A 40 10.76 1.69 -2.56
C MET A 40 11.78 2.18 -3.60
N GLU A 41 12.93 2.72 -3.19
CA GLU A 41 14.09 2.97 -4.07
C GLU A 41 14.68 1.65 -4.61
N ASN A 42 14.45 0.50 -3.95
CA ASN A 42 14.87 -0.81 -4.43
C ASN A 42 13.98 -1.24 -5.63
N PRO A 43 14.56 -1.56 -6.80
CA PRO A 43 13.79 -1.94 -7.99
C PRO A 43 13.05 -3.28 -7.84
N LEU A 44 13.42 -4.11 -6.86
CA LEU A 44 12.75 -5.38 -6.55
C LEU A 44 11.57 -5.20 -5.59
N ALA A 45 11.45 -4.05 -4.94
CA ALA A 45 10.40 -3.80 -3.95
C ALA A 45 9.11 -3.30 -4.63
N TRP A 46 8.02 -4.00 -4.33
CA TRP A 46 6.65 -3.64 -4.67
C TRP A 46 5.87 -3.35 -3.40
N VAL A 47 4.75 -2.64 -3.51
CA VAL A 47 3.88 -2.34 -2.38
C VAL A 47 2.42 -2.45 -2.75
N LYS A 48 1.57 -2.92 -1.82
CA LYS A 48 0.12 -2.80 -1.94
C LYS A 48 -0.37 -1.60 -1.15
N ILE A 49 -1.12 -0.72 -1.81
CA ILE A 49 -1.81 0.42 -1.19
C ILE A 49 -3.26 0.07 -0.80
N CYS A 50 -3.40 -1.03 -0.05
CA CYS A 50 -4.70 -1.56 0.41
C CYS A 50 -4.70 -1.78 1.93
N GLY A 51 -5.82 -2.26 2.47
CA GLY A 51 -6.03 -2.46 3.90
C GLY A 51 -6.01 -1.16 4.73
N PRO A 52 -6.69 -0.08 4.31
CA PRO A 52 -6.71 1.18 5.05
C PRO A 52 -7.28 1.01 6.47
N GLU A 53 -8.16 0.04 6.70
CA GLU A 53 -8.68 -0.35 8.02
C GLU A 53 -7.57 -0.84 8.98
N ARG A 54 -6.42 -1.26 8.44
CA ARG A 54 -5.25 -1.69 9.23
C ARG A 54 -4.25 -0.57 9.50
N VAL A 55 -4.37 0.54 8.79
CA VAL A 55 -3.49 1.73 8.87
C VAL A 55 -4.16 2.87 9.61
N SER A 56 -5.46 3.03 9.38
CA SER A 56 -6.29 4.06 9.98
C SER A 56 -6.23 4.00 11.50
N SER A 57 -6.19 5.18 12.11
CA SER A 57 -6.35 5.39 13.54
C SER A 57 -7.66 6.12 13.87
N SER A 58 -8.37 6.63 12.84
CA SER A 58 -9.67 7.29 12.97
C SER A 58 -10.88 6.37 12.79
N GLY A 59 -10.69 5.14 12.30
CA GLY A 59 -11.80 4.23 11.98
C GLY A 59 -12.43 4.54 10.63
N ALA A 60 -13.54 3.87 10.29
CA ALA A 60 -14.25 4.10 9.03
C ALA A 60 -14.67 5.58 8.91
N PRO A 61 -14.55 6.23 7.73
CA PRO A 61 -14.23 5.67 6.41
C PRO A 61 -12.72 5.62 6.08
N PHE A 62 -11.83 5.58 7.09
CA PHE A 62 -10.38 5.37 6.93
C PHE A 62 -9.63 6.43 6.11
N HIS A 63 -10.18 7.65 6.00
CA HIS A 63 -9.60 8.74 5.20
C HIS A 63 -8.18 9.13 5.61
N ASP A 64 -7.80 8.91 6.87
CA ASP A 64 -6.47 9.17 7.41
C ASP A 64 -5.39 8.23 6.84
N ALA A 65 -5.77 7.12 6.18
CA ALA A 65 -4.86 6.26 5.43
C ALA A 65 -4.58 6.77 4.00
N VAL A 66 -5.45 7.61 3.42
CA VAL A 66 -5.34 8.10 2.04
C VAL A 66 -4.00 8.79 1.73
N PRO A 67 -3.46 9.67 2.60
CA PRO A 67 -2.17 10.31 2.34
C PRO A 67 -1.00 9.32 2.21
N PHE A 68 -1.05 8.19 2.91
CA PHE A 68 -0.01 7.15 2.84
C PHE A 68 -0.07 6.40 1.51
N ALA A 69 -1.28 6.00 1.10
CA ALA A 69 -1.51 5.37 -0.20
C ALA A 69 -1.07 6.28 -1.36
N ARG A 70 -1.47 7.56 -1.30
CA ARG A 70 -1.07 8.58 -2.29
C ARG A 70 0.45 8.69 -2.40
N LYS A 71 1.15 8.83 -1.26
CA LYS A 71 2.60 9.02 -1.27
C LYS A 71 3.36 7.83 -1.85
N LEU A 72 2.88 6.61 -1.61
CA LEU A 72 3.45 5.38 -2.18
C LEU A 72 3.20 5.28 -3.69
N ALA A 73 1.99 5.61 -4.14
CA ALA A 73 1.66 5.65 -5.56
C ALA A 73 2.47 6.70 -6.33
N GLU A 74 2.75 7.86 -5.71
CA GLU A 74 3.61 8.90 -6.30
C GLU A 74 5.07 8.46 -6.45
N ILE A 75 5.64 7.79 -5.44
CA ILE A 75 7.07 7.45 -5.43
C ILE A 75 7.39 6.21 -6.29
N ALA A 76 6.44 5.29 -6.41
CA ALA A 76 6.62 4.03 -7.12
C ALA A 76 5.37 3.64 -7.93
N PRO A 77 4.91 4.47 -8.88
CA PRO A 77 3.67 4.23 -9.64
C PRO A 77 3.72 2.92 -10.44
N GLU A 78 4.92 2.51 -10.87
CA GLU A 78 5.17 1.27 -11.62
C GLU A 78 5.33 0.03 -10.72
N ARG A 79 5.40 0.19 -9.40
CA ARG A 79 5.57 -0.93 -8.45
C ARG A 79 4.54 -0.94 -7.33
N THR A 80 3.40 -0.30 -7.59
CA THR A 80 2.28 -0.19 -6.67
C THR A 80 1.13 -1.06 -7.17
N LEU A 81 0.52 -1.81 -6.25
CA LEU A 81 -0.59 -2.72 -6.49
C LEU A 81 -1.77 -2.34 -5.58
N TRP A 82 -2.94 -2.84 -5.90
CA TRP A 82 -4.13 -2.73 -5.06
C TRP A 82 -4.91 -4.05 -5.04
N GLY A 83 -5.67 -4.26 -3.97
CA GLY A 83 -6.60 -5.36 -3.80
C GLY A 83 -7.52 -5.06 -2.62
N THR A 84 -8.62 -5.80 -2.45
CA THR A 84 -9.58 -5.51 -1.39
C THR A 84 -9.10 -5.90 0.01
N ASP A 85 -8.24 -6.92 0.11
CA ASP A 85 -7.94 -7.63 1.38
C ASP A 85 -9.11 -8.49 1.91
N PHE A 86 -10.14 -8.74 1.09
CA PHE A 86 -11.23 -9.66 1.42
C PHE A 86 -10.68 -11.06 1.75
N PRO A 87 -11.17 -11.76 2.79
CA PRO A 87 -12.36 -11.47 3.61
C PRO A 87 -12.08 -10.66 4.89
N HIS A 88 -11.11 -9.74 4.86
CA HIS A 88 -10.72 -8.88 5.99
C HIS A 88 -10.48 -9.65 7.30
N PRO A 89 -9.57 -10.66 7.30
CA PRO A 89 -9.34 -11.46 8.49
C PRO A 89 -8.73 -10.63 9.62
N ASN A 90 -9.08 -10.99 10.85
CA ASN A 90 -8.55 -10.40 12.08
C ASN A 90 -8.82 -8.89 12.22
N ILE A 91 -9.93 -8.40 11.67
CA ILE A 91 -10.43 -7.06 11.96
C ILE A 91 -11.29 -7.12 13.22
N SER A 92 -10.87 -6.40 14.26
CA SER A 92 -11.61 -6.24 15.51
C SER A 92 -12.34 -4.90 15.62
N GLY A 93 -12.02 -3.95 14.72
CA GLY A 93 -12.65 -2.64 14.62
C GLY A 93 -13.73 -2.63 13.56
N ASP A 94 -13.86 -1.49 12.87
CA ASP A 94 -14.85 -1.34 11.80
C ASP A 94 -14.56 -2.30 10.65
N MET A 95 -15.50 -3.21 10.38
CA MET A 95 -15.47 -4.04 9.18
C MET A 95 -15.63 -3.12 7.96
N PRO A 96 -14.67 -3.09 7.02
CA PRO A 96 -14.79 -2.24 5.85
C PRO A 96 -15.92 -2.72 4.92
N ASN A 97 -16.54 -1.78 4.23
CA ASN A 97 -17.31 -2.05 3.03
C ASN A 97 -16.35 -2.02 1.83
N ASP A 98 -16.25 -3.11 1.07
CA ASP A 98 -15.35 -3.19 -0.11
C ASP A 98 -15.58 -2.07 -1.14
N GLY A 99 -16.81 -1.59 -1.30
CA GLY A 99 -17.13 -0.46 -2.19
C GLY A 99 -16.44 0.83 -1.75
N ASP A 100 -16.49 1.15 -0.45
CA ASP A 100 -15.82 2.33 0.11
C ASP A 100 -14.29 2.21 -0.06
N LEU A 101 -13.73 0.99 -0.01
CA LEU A 101 -12.30 0.76 -0.25
C LEU A 101 -11.90 1.06 -1.71
N VAL A 102 -12.77 0.75 -2.68
CA VAL A 102 -12.59 1.13 -4.09
C VAL A 102 -12.64 2.65 -4.24
N ASP A 103 -13.57 3.33 -3.57
CA ASP A 103 -13.69 4.79 -3.61
C ASP A 103 -12.45 5.46 -2.98
N LEU A 104 -11.89 4.90 -1.91
CA LEU A 104 -10.64 5.38 -1.31
C LEU A 104 -9.45 5.32 -2.27
N LEU A 105 -9.39 4.32 -3.15
CA LEU A 105 -8.34 4.26 -4.17
C LEU A 105 -8.43 5.47 -5.12
N ALA A 106 -9.64 5.85 -5.53
CA ALA A 106 -9.84 7.02 -6.39
C ALA A 106 -9.44 8.32 -5.68
N LEU A 107 -9.66 8.43 -4.37
CA LEU A 107 -9.19 9.55 -3.55
C LEU A 107 -7.66 9.59 -3.39
N ALA A 108 -7.03 8.43 -3.25
CA ALA A 108 -5.57 8.33 -3.10
C ALA A 108 -4.84 8.61 -4.42
N VAL A 109 -5.41 8.16 -5.54
CA VAL A 109 -4.77 8.20 -6.87
C VAL A 109 -5.72 8.84 -7.87
N GLU A 110 -5.62 10.17 -8.02
CA GLU A 110 -6.52 10.95 -8.88
C GLU A 110 -6.26 10.72 -10.39
N SER A 111 -5.02 10.39 -10.76
CA SER A 111 -4.66 10.10 -12.16
C SER A 111 -5.20 8.75 -12.61
N GLU A 112 -6.02 8.76 -13.67
CA GLU A 112 -6.53 7.55 -14.30
C GLU A 112 -5.40 6.67 -14.87
N GLU A 113 -4.36 7.28 -15.43
CA GLU A 113 -3.20 6.55 -15.93
C GLU A 113 -2.50 5.79 -14.80
N VAL A 114 -2.31 6.41 -13.64
CA VAL A 114 -1.69 5.75 -12.48
C VAL A 114 -2.62 4.67 -11.91
N ARG A 115 -3.94 4.90 -11.85
CA ARG A 115 -4.90 3.85 -11.46
C ARG A 115 -4.86 2.66 -12.41
N ARG A 116 -4.78 2.89 -13.72
CA ARG A 116 -4.65 1.84 -14.72
C ARG A 116 -3.39 1.01 -14.49
N LYS A 117 -2.24 1.65 -14.23
CA LYS A 117 -1.01 0.93 -13.86
C LYS A 117 -1.24 0.05 -12.65
N ILE A 118 -1.78 0.60 -11.56
CA ILE A 118 -1.97 -0.10 -10.29
C ILE A 118 -2.92 -1.30 -10.42
N LEU A 119 -3.98 -1.17 -11.22
CA LEU A 119 -5.05 -2.18 -11.33
C LEU A 119 -4.85 -3.18 -12.47
N ILE A 120 -4.05 -2.84 -13.49
CA ILE A 120 -3.91 -3.64 -14.71
C ILE A 120 -2.43 -3.91 -15.01
N ASP A 121 -1.68 -2.87 -15.40
CA ASP A 121 -0.37 -3.09 -16.03
C ASP A 121 0.67 -3.63 -15.03
N ASN A 122 0.63 -3.17 -13.78
CA ASN A 122 1.50 -3.62 -12.69
C ASN A 122 1.24 -5.07 -12.26
N PRO A 123 -0.01 -5.48 -11.91
CA PRO A 123 -0.28 -6.87 -11.56
C PRO A 123 -0.04 -7.83 -12.73
N ASP A 124 -0.33 -7.44 -13.98
CA ASP A 124 -0.02 -8.25 -15.16
C ASP A 124 1.49 -8.51 -15.27
N ARG A 125 2.31 -7.45 -15.17
CA ARG A 125 3.77 -7.58 -15.18
C ARG A 125 4.32 -8.42 -14.04
N LEU A 126 3.73 -8.37 -12.84
CA LEU A 126 4.27 -9.09 -11.69
C LEU A 126 3.84 -10.56 -11.64
N TYR A 127 2.59 -10.87 -12.04
CA TYR A 127 2.00 -12.20 -11.80
C TYR A 127 1.74 -13.01 -13.08
N TRP A 128 1.64 -12.35 -14.25
CA TRP A 128 1.30 -13.01 -15.52
C TRP A 128 2.39 -12.94 -16.58
N ALA A 129 3.41 -12.08 -16.40
CA ALA A 129 4.58 -12.06 -17.26
C ALA A 129 5.26 -13.45 -17.27
N ARG A 130 5.37 -14.03 -18.46
CA ARG A 130 6.04 -15.32 -18.71
C ARG A 130 7.51 -15.12 -19.01
#